data_AF-A0A3D2YX08-F1
#
_entry.id   AF-A0A3D2YX08-F1
#
_cell.length_a   1.000
_cell.length_b   1.000
_cell.length_c   1.000
_cell.angle_alpha   90.00
_cell.angle_beta   90.00
_cell.angle_gamma   90.00
#
_symmetry.space_group_name_H-M   'P 1'
#
loop_
_entity.id
_entity.type
_entity.pdbx_description
1 polymer ?
#
loop_
_entity_poly.entity_id
_entity_poly.type
_entity_poly.pdbx_seq_one_letter_code
_entity_poly.pdbx_strand_id
1 'polypeptide(L)' 'MPDVKRVTSDVWAGSDTRGCSFGSVITGDGIVIIDSHHKSATAMRQKSGIAKRGPLRYIINAGSDN' A
#
# COMPACT_ATOMS: atom_id res chain seq x y z
N MET A 1 -13.44 2.42 3.74
CA MET A 1 -12.08 1.84 3.73
C MET A 1 -11.22 2.76 4.58
N PRO A 2 -10.23 2.28 5.34
CA PRO A 2 -9.29 3.20 5.98
C PRO A 2 -8.77 4.21 4.95
N ASP A 3 -8.73 5.49 5.33
CA ASP A 3 -8.48 6.59 4.42
C ASP A 3 -7.03 6.53 3.91
N VAL A 4 -6.86 6.05 2.68
CA VAL A 4 -5.59 6.14 1.97
C VAL A 4 -5.48 7.55 1.40
N LYS A 5 -4.55 8.33 1.96
CA LYS A 5 -4.28 9.70 1.55
C LYS A 5 -3.09 9.75 0.61
N ARG A 6 -3.17 10.65 -0.37
CA ARG A 6 -2.03 11.04 -1.19
C ARG A 6 -1.09 11.93 -0.36
N VAL A 7 0.12 11.46 -0.10
CA VAL A 7 1.17 12.21 0.64
C VAL A 7 1.96 13.09 -0.34
N THR A 8 2.30 12.55 -1.51
CA THR A 8 2.98 13.27 -2.60
C THR A 8 2.40 12.88 -3.95
N SER A 9 2.99 13.35 -5.06
CA SER A 9 2.62 12.88 -6.40
C SER A 9 2.62 11.35 -6.51
N ASP A 10 3.57 10.70 -5.85
CA ASP A 10 3.90 9.29 -6.05
C ASP A 10 3.68 8.43 -4.81
N VAL A 11 3.47 9.05 -3.64
CA VAL A 11 3.31 8.35 -2.37
C VAL A 11 1.87 8.39 -1.88
N TRP A 12 1.35 7.22 -1.53
CA TRP A 12 0.04 7.03 -0.90
C TRP A 12 0.24 6.29 0.42
N ALA A 13 -0.40 6.76 1.48
CA ALA A 13 -0.30 6.16 2.80
C ALA A 13 -1.66 6.16 3.50
N GLY A 14 -1.89 5.14 4.30
CA GLY A 14 -3.07 5.00 5.15
C GLY A 14 -2.74 4.20 6.40
N SER A 15 -3.65 4.23 7.35
CA SER A 15 -3.57 3.45 8.58
C SER A 15 -4.89 2.75 8.79
N ASP A 16 -4.88 1.49 9.23
CA ASP A 16 -6.11 0.78 9.55
C ASP A 16 -6.56 1.04 11.00
N THR A 17 -7.74 0.53 11.37
CA THR A 17 -8.29 0.67 12.72
C THR A 17 -7.47 -0.03 13.80
N ARG A 18 -6.47 -0.84 13.44
CA ARG A 18 -5.56 -1.53 14.35
C ARG A 18 -4.20 -0.86 14.43
N GLY A 19 -4.02 0.30 13.78
CA GLY A 19 -2.79 1.07 13.82
C GLY A 19 -1.71 0.57 12.85
N CYS A 20 -2.00 -0.41 11.99
CA CYS A 20 -1.06 -0.83 10.97
C CYS A 20 -1.02 0.23 9.86
N SER A 21 0.17 0.81 9.64
CA SER A 21 0.41 1.67 8.50
C SER A 21 0.61 0.82 7.25
N PHE A 22 0.11 1.31 6.13
CA PHE A 22 0.31 0.69 4.83
C PHE A 22 0.31 1.77 3.76
N GLY A 23 0.87 1.46 2.60
CA GLY A 23 1.03 2.46 1.56
C GLY A 23 1.51 1.88 0.24
N SER A 24 1.79 2.79 -0.67
CA SER A 24 2.38 2.46 -1.95
C SER A 24 3.18 3.63 -2.51
N VAL A 25 4.23 3.29 -3.23
CA VAL A 25 5.05 4.23 -4.00
C VAL A 25 4.91 3.89 -5.49
N ILE A 26 4.59 4.91 -6.28
CA ILE A 26 4.61 4.84 -7.75
C ILE A 26 6.03 5.18 -8.20
N THR A 27 6.64 4.30 -9.00
CA THR A 27 7.97 4.49 -9.57
C THR A 27 7.87 4.47 -11.10
N GLY A 28 8.95 4.84 -11.79
CA GLY A 28 9.00 4.76 -13.25
C GLY A 28 8.83 3.34 -13.83
N ASP A 29 9.18 2.30 -13.08
CA ASP A 29 9.02 0.90 -13.52
C ASP A 29 7.71 0.25 -13.02
N GLY A 30 7.05 0.84 -12.03
CA GLY A 30 5.80 0.33 -11.50
C GLY A 30 5.64 0.61 -10.01
N ILE A 31 4.81 -0.20 -9.36
CA ILE A 31 4.30 0.09 -8.02
C ILE A 31 4.99 -0.80 -6.99
N VAL A 32 5.35 -0.19 -5.87
CA VAL A 32 5.79 -0.88 -4.65
C VAL A 32 4.69 -0.71 -3.60
N ILE A 33 4.18 -1.79 -3.04
CA ILE A 33 3.31 -1.75 -1.85
C ILE A 33 4.20 -1.84 -0.61
N ILE A 34 3.98 -0.94 0.35
CA ILE A 34 4.61 -0.96 1.68
C ILE A 34 3.54 -1.42 2.66
N ASP A 35 3.73 -2.60 3.23
CA ASP A 35 2.75 -3.33 4.02
C ASP A 35 1.41 -3.55 3.29
N SER A 36 0.87 -4.74 3.50
CA SER A 36 -0.48 -5.07 3.03
C SER A 36 -1.44 -5.13 4.19
N HIS A 37 -2.71 -4.88 3.92
CA HIS A 37 -3.73 -5.11 4.94
C HIS A 37 -3.66 -6.55 5.44
N HIS A 38 -3.70 -6.72 6.76
CA HIS A 38 -3.69 -8.05 7.40
C HIS A 38 -4.81 -8.99 6.91
N LYS A 39 -5.97 -8.44 6.50
CA LYS A 39 -7.06 -9.25 5.94
C LYS A 39 -6.86 -9.41 4.43
N SER A 40 -6.76 -10.66 3.98
CA SER A 40 -6.56 -11.05 2.57
C SER A 40 -7.54 -10.38 1.60
N ALA A 41 -8.83 -10.30 1.94
CA ALA A 41 -9.84 -9.63 1.12
C ALA A 41 -9.56 -8.12 0.95
N THR A 42 -9.08 -7.45 1.99
CA THR A 42 -8.74 -6.03 1.94
C THR A 42 -7.43 -5.79 1.20
N ALA A 43 -6.44 -6.68 1.36
CA ALA A 43 -5.20 -6.65 0.60
C ALA A 43 -5.43 -6.82 -0.91
N MET A 44 -6.35 -7.71 -1.31
CA MET A 44 -6.75 -7.83 -2.73
C MET A 44 -7.39 -6.54 -3.25
N ARG A 45 -8.26 -5.89 -2.46
CA ARG A 45 -8.86 -4.61 -2.85
C ARG A 45 -7.81 -3.50 -2.97
N GLN A 46 -6.82 -3.43 -2.06
CA GLN A 46 -5.68 -2.52 -2.14
C GLN A 46 -4.89 -2.75 -3.43
N LYS A 47 -4.55 -4.00 -3.73
CA LYS A 47 -3.84 -4.38 -4.97
C LYS A 47 -4.62 -3.99 -6.22
N SER A 48 -5.91 -4.29 -6.30
CA SER A 48 -6.75 -3.92 -7.46
C SER A 48 -6.91 -2.40 -7.60
N GLY A 49 -7.01 -1.67 -6.49
CA GLY A 49 -7.09 -0.21 -6.49
C GLY A 49 -5.82 0.45 -7.02
N ILE A 50 -4.66 -0.05 -6.59
CA ILE A 50 -3.37 0.52 -6.98
C ILE A 50 -2.94 0.07 -8.39
N ALA A 51 -3.31 -1.14 -8.83
CA ALA A 51 -2.96 -1.66 -10.16
C ALA A 51 -3.44 -0.78 -11.33
N LYS A 52 -4.45 0.08 -11.11
CA LYS A 52 -4.88 1.09 -12.09
C LYS A 52 -3.82 2.15 -12.39
N ARG A 53 -2.75 2.22 -11.59
CA ARG A 53 -1.68 3.22 -11.68
C ARG A 53 -0.39 2.66 -12.27
N GLY A 54 -0.36 1.36 -12.60
CA GLY A 54 0.84 0.67 -13.09
C GLY A 54 0.97 -0.78 -12.60
N PRO A 55 1.93 -1.54 -13.13
CA PRO A 55 2.17 -2.91 -12.71
C PRO A 55 2.71 -2.95 -11.27
N LEU A 56 2.18 -3.86 -10.45
CA LEU A 56 2.77 -4.15 -9.14
C LEU A 56 4.10 -4.89 -9.34
N ARG A 57 5.19 -4.34 -8.80
CA ARG A 57 6.53 -4.92 -8.89
C ARG A 57 6.93 -5.62 -7.60
N TYR A 58 6.70 -4.96 -6.47
CA TYR A 58 7.16 -5.44 -5.16
C TYR A 58 6.11 -5.22 -4.07
N ILE A 59 6.17 -6.09 -3.06
CA ILE A 59 5.53 -5.88 -1.76
C ILE A 59 6.65 -5.93 -0.74
N ILE A 60 6.82 -4.86 0.03
CA ILE A 60 7.78 -4.76 1.12
C ILE A 60 6.96 -4.83 2.41
N ASN A 61 7.26 -5.82 3.26
CA ASN A 61 6.70 -5.86 4.61
C ASN A 61 7.73 -5.25 5.57
N ALA A 62 7.37 -4.17 6.24
CA ALA A 62 8.17 -3.63 7.33
C ALA A 62 7.84 -4.46 8.59
N GLY A 63 8.84 -5.19 9.10
CA GLY A 63 8.67 -5.94 10.35
C GLY A 63 8.47 -5.02 11.56
N SER A 64 8.10 -5.58 12.71
CA SER A 64 8.16 -4.84 13.97
C SER A 64 9.61 -4.44 14.24
N ASP A 65 9.83 -3.19 14.60
CA ASP A 65 11.10 -2.69 15.12
C ASP A 65 11.68 -3.70 16.14
N ASN A 66 12.97 -4.01 16.03
CA ASN A 66 13.69 -4.84 17.01
C ASN A 66 13.54 -4.28 18.43
#